data_AF-A0A533Y8V6-F1
#
_entry.id   AF-A0A533Y8V6-F1
#
_cell.length_a   1.000
_cell.length_b   1.000
_cell.length_c   1.000
_cell.angle_alpha   90.00
_cell.angle_beta   90.00
_cell.angle_gamma   90.00
#
_symmetry.space_group_name_H-M   'P 1'
#
loop_
_entity.id
_entity.type
_entity.pdbx_description
1 polymer ?
#
loop_
_entity_poly.entity_id
_entity_poly.type
_entity_poly.pdbx_seq_one_letter_code
_entity_poly.pdbx_strand_id
1 'polypeptide(L)'
;MGVTLHQRAGTPLIAAVLGLTAGVFVLDLVLPLGIAVAMLYAIPLLVTSKRLPRTFTLGLAACTSCLTLLDFLLSAPGPALWPAVANRSLSLVTIWVTAILVIRNKRAILGQQEQETQRRLLLEQLPALLWVADTNLTITFVQGRILSTLGLSPAGVVGTTAPEYFPLEATSTPFTTHLRALQGDPGSYVAIFKERTLRAYVEPMRNPVGVITGCIGIALDITEQKQLEEQRERLIEELRNALTHIKTLRGLLPICAACKKIRDDRGYWTQIEQYIRAHSEAEFTHGICPECVKKLYPELSSSS
;
A
#
# COMPACT_ATOMS: atom_id res chain seq x y z
N MET A 1 -31.38 -16.08 -10.36
CA MET A 1 -31.74 -15.36 -11.60
C MET A 1 -31.22 -13.94 -11.49
N GLY A 2 -30.03 -13.67 -12.00
CA GLY A 2 -29.32 -12.39 -11.85
C GLY A 2 -28.68 -11.98 -13.15
N VAL A 3 -29.50 -11.84 -14.19
CA VAL A 3 -29.14 -11.17 -15.45
C VAL A 3 -29.91 -9.85 -15.45
N THR A 4 -29.42 -8.84 -16.17
CA THR A 4 -30.15 -7.62 -16.57
C THR A 4 -30.04 -6.36 -15.69
N LEU A 5 -28.82 -5.83 -15.51
CA LEU A 5 -28.63 -4.37 -15.53
C LEU A 5 -27.59 -3.93 -16.57
N HIS A 6 -26.61 -4.78 -16.91
CA HIS A 6 -25.60 -4.47 -17.93
C HIS A 6 -26.08 -4.69 -19.39
N GLN A 7 -27.23 -5.33 -19.60
CA GLN A 7 -27.73 -5.70 -20.94
C GLN A 7 -28.50 -4.58 -21.67
N ARG A 8 -29.09 -3.60 -20.95
CA ARG A 8 -29.92 -2.56 -21.58
C ARG A 8 -29.14 -1.46 -22.32
N ALA A 9 -27.86 -1.27 -22.03
CA ALA A 9 -27.05 -0.22 -22.68
C ALA A 9 -26.44 -0.65 -24.03
N GLY A 10 -26.46 -1.96 -24.35
CA GLY A 10 -25.87 -2.50 -25.58
C GLY A 10 -26.87 -2.71 -26.72
N THR A 11 -28.17 -2.81 -26.43
CA THR A 11 -29.21 -3.10 -27.43
C THR A 11 -29.31 -2.10 -28.59
N PRO A 12 -29.31 -0.77 -28.39
CA PRO A 12 -29.36 0.16 -29.52
C PRO A 12 -28.07 0.12 -30.36
N LEU A 13 -26.93 -0.14 -29.72
CA LEU A 13 -25.64 -0.25 -30.41
C LEU A 13 -25.55 -1.53 -31.25
N ILE A 14 -26.07 -2.66 -30.75
CA ILE A 14 -26.15 -3.91 -31.50
C ILE A 14 -27.05 -3.74 -32.71
N ALA A 15 -28.24 -3.13 -32.54
CA ALA A 15 -29.17 -2.87 -33.64
C ALA A 15 -28.54 -1.95 -34.71
N ALA A 16 -27.83 -0.90 -34.28
CA ALA A 16 -27.12 -0.01 -35.20
C ALA A 16 -26.01 -0.74 -35.97
N VAL A 17 -25.23 -1.59 -35.30
CA VAL A 17 -24.17 -2.38 -35.95
C VAL A 17 -24.75 -3.38 -36.96
N LEU A 18 -25.79 -4.11 -36.59
CA LEU A 18 -26.46 -5.05 -37.49
C LEU A 18 -27.12 -4.32 -38.67
N GLY A 19 -27.74 -3.17 -38.43
CA GLY A 19 -28.33 -2.33 -39.48
C GLY A 19 -27.28 -1.79 -40.46
N LEU A 20 -26.14 -1.32 -39.96
CA LEU A 20 -25.01 -0.91 -40.81
C LEU A 20 -24.47 -2.08 -41.64
N THR A 21 -24.31 -3.27 -41.04
CA THR A 21 -23.87 -4.46 -41.77
C THR A 21 -24.86 -4.87 -42.86
N ALA A 22 -26.16 -4.87 -42.57
CA ALA A 22 -27.19 -5.18 -43.55
C ALA A 22 -27.24 -4.13 -44.68
N GLY A 23 -27.09 -2.84 -44.35
CA GLY A 23 -27.03 -1.77 -45.33
C GLY A 23 -25.83 -1.90 -46.28
N VAL A 24 -24.64 -2.24 -45.75
CA VAL A 24 -23.46 -2.53 -46.58
C VAL A 24 -23.70 -3.74 -47.48
N PHE A 25 -24.34 -4.81 -46.98
CA PHE A 25 -24.66 -6.00 -47.79
C PHE A 25 -25.65 -5.70 -48.92
N VAL A 26 -26.74 -4.98 -48.64
CA VAL A 26 -27.70 -4.57 -49.69
C VAL A 26 -27.02 -3.71 -50.75
N LEU A 27 -26.14 -2.79 -50.33
CA LEU A 27 -25.38 -1.95 -51.26
C LEU A 27 -24.42 -2.77 -52.12
N ASP A 28 -23.76 -3.79 -51.54
CA ASP A 28 -22.86 -4.71 -52.24
C ASP A 28 -23.62 -5.52 -53.31
N LEU A 29 -24.83 -6.01 -52.99
CA LEU A 29 -25.67 -6.80 -53.89
C LEU A 29 -26.21 -6.00 -55.09
N VAL A 30 -26.44 -4.69 -54.92
CA VAL A 30 -26.96 -3.81 -55.98
C VAL A 30 -25.86 -3.38 -56.95
N LEU A 31 -24.60 -3.41 -56.52
CA LEU A 31 -23.47 -2.93 -57.32
C LEU A 31 -22.83 -4.08 -58.12
N PRO A 32 -22.42 -3.81 -59.38
CA PRO A 32 -21.82 -4.84 -60.23
C PRO A 32 -20.47 -5.34 -59.68
N LEU A 33 -20.14 -6.61 -60.01
CA LEU A 33 -18.87 -7.23 -59.62
C LEU A 33 -17.68 -6.37 -60.10
N GLY A 34 -16.90 -5.85 -59.17
CA GLY A 34 -15.71 -5.03 -59.47
C GLY A 34 -15.59 -3.74 -58.67
N ILE A 35 -16.64 -3.29 -57.99
CA ILE A 35 -16.60 -2.11 -57.11
C ILE A 35 -16.24 -2.54 -55.67
N ALA A 36 -15.26 -1.88 -55.05
CA ALA A 36 -14.73 -2.24 -53.73
C ALA A 36 -15.60 -1.76 -52.55
N VAL A 37 -16.92 -1.98 -52.60
CA VAL A 37 -17.86 -1.54 -51.55
C VAL A 37 -17.73 -2.37 -50.27
N ALA A 38 -17.28 -3.61 -50.39
CA ALA A 38 -17.03 -4.49 -49.25
C ALA A 38 -15.91 -3.99 -48.30
N MET A 39 -15.15 -2.94 -48.64
CA MET A 39 -14.29 -2.27 -47.66
C MET A 39 -15.08 -1.54 -46.56
N LEU A 40 -16.35 -1.18 -46.81
CA LEU A 40 -17.22 -0.52 -45.84
C LEU A 40 -17.61 -1.43 -44.66
N TYR A 41 -17.40 -2.75 -44.77
CA TYR A 41 -17.55 -3.68 -43.63
C TYR A 41 -16.59 -3.40 -42.47
N ALA A 42 -15.53 -2.59 -42.69
CA ALA A 42 -14.68 -2.10 -41.61
C ALA A 42 -15.44 -1.19 -40.62
N ILE A 43 -16.45 -0.43 -41.08
CA ILE A 43 -17.15 0.56 -40.25
C ILE A 43 -17.97 -0.12 -39.13
N PRO A 44 -18.83 -1.13 -39.39
CA PRO A 44 -19.51 -1.89 -38.34
C PRO A 44 -18.53 -2.50 -37.33
N LEU A 45 -17.39 -3.03 -37.79
CA LEU A 45 -16.36 -3.60 -36.93
C LEU A 45 -15.72 -2.56 -36.00
N LEU A 46 -15.39 -1.37 -36.52
CA LEU A 46 -14.86 -0.27 -35.71
C LEU A 46 -15.86 0.21 -34.65
N VAL A 47 -17.17 0.25 -34.96
CA VAL A 47 -18.21 0.61 -33.98
C VAL A 47 -18.26 -0.39 -32.82
N THR A 48 -17.92 -1.66 -33.05
CA THR A 48 -17.82 -2.64 -31.97
C THR A 48 -16.71 -2.33 -30.96
N SER A 49 -15.73 -1.46 -31.29
CA SER A 49 -14.61 -1.10 -30.41
C SER A 49 -15.02 -0.48 -29.07
N LYS A 50 -16.23 0.08 -28.97
CA LYS A 50 -16.68 0.80 -27.77
C LYS A 50 -17.17 -0.13 -26.65
N ARG A 51 -18.43 -0.56 -26.73
CA ARG A 51 -19.14 -1.22 -25.62
C ARG A 51 -19.46 -2.70 -25.86
N LEU A 52 -19.07 -3.26 -27.00
CA LEU A 52 -19.39 -4.63 -27.37
C LEU A 52 -18.26 -5.60 -26.98
N PRO A 53 -18.58 -6.84 -26.55
CA PRO A 53 -17.56 -7.80 -26.16
C PRO A 53 -16.76 -8.29 -27.36
N ARG A 54 -15.54 -8.76 -27.12
CA ARG A 54 -14.64 -9.31 -28.16
C ARG A 54 -15.26 -10.47 -28.95
N THR A 55 -16.09 -11.28 -28.29
CA THR A 55 -16.81 -12.39 -28.91
C THR A 55 -17.81 -11.90 -29.95
N PHE A 56 -18.44 -10.74 -29.72
CA PHE A 56 -19.33 -10.11 -30.69
C PHE A 56 -18.55 -9.58 -31.90
N THR A 57 -17.40 -8.93 -31.69
CA THR A 57 -16.53 -8.47 -32.80
C THR A 57 -16.08 -9.64 -33.69
N LEU A 58 -15.66 -10.77 -33.09
CA LEU A 58 -15.28 -11.98 -33.82
C LEU A 58 -16.46 -12.61 -34.56
N GLY A 59 -17.62 -12.72 -33.91
CA GLY A 59 -18.84 -13.24 -34.53
C GLY A 59 -19.31 -12.38 -35.69
N LEU A 60 -19.24 -11.04 -35.56
CA LEU A 60 -19.56 -10.11 -36.62
C LEU A 60 -18.59 -10.24 -37.80
N ALA A 61 -17.28 -10.32 -37.56
CA ALA A 61 -16.27 -10.51 -38.60
C ALA A 61 -16.50 -11.81 -39.39
N ALA A 62 -16.78 -12.92 -38.69
CA ALA A 62 -17.12 -14.20 -39.31
C ALA A 62 -18.41 -14.11 -40.13
N CYS A 63 -19.46 -13.50 -39.57
CA CYS A 63 -20.74 -13.27 -40.27
C CYS A 63 -20.55 -12.44 -41.55
N THR A 64 -19.83 -11.31 -41.46
CA THR A 64 -19.54 -10.46 -42.64
C THR A 64 -18.67 -11.16 -43.67
N SER A 65 -17.79 -12.06 -43.25
CA SER A 65 -17.01 -12.91 -44.17
C SER A 65 -17.91 -13.88 -44.91
N CYS A 66 -18.87 -14.52 -44.21
CA CYS A 66 -19.88 -15.38 -44.85
C CYS A 66 -20.78 -14.59 -45.81
N LEU A 67 -21.22 -13.39 -45.44
CA LEU A 67 -22.01 -12.52 -46.31
C LEU A 67 -21.22 -12.12 -47.56
N THR A 68 -19.92 -11.83 -47.43
CA THR A 68 -19.05 -11.49 -48.56
C THR A 68 -18.88 -12.66 -49.54
N LEU A 69 -18.81 -13.90 -49.02
CA LEU A 69 -18.75 -15.12 -49.84
C LEU A 69 -20.10 -15.46 -50.47
N LEU A 70 -21.20 -15.26 -49.73
CA LEU A 70 -22.56 -15.47 -50.22
C LEU A 70 -22.90 -14.49 -51.34
N ASP A 71 -22.50 -13.23 -51.19
CA ASP A 71 -22.67 -12.20 -52.21
C ASP A 71 -21.95 -12.57 -53.51
N PHE A 72 -20.74 -13.15 -53.43
CA PHE A 72 -20.03 -13.66 -54.60
C PHE A 72 -20.80 -14.76 -55.36
N LEU A 73 -21.59 -15.57 -54.65
CA LEU A 73 -22.39 -16.65 -55.25
C LEU A 73 -23.74 -16.15 -55.82
N LEU A 74 -24.30 -15.08 -55.23
CA LEU A 74 -25.62 -14.55 -55.60
C LEU A 74 -25.55 -13.43 -56.65
N SER A 75 -24.43 -12.72 -56.74
CA SER A 75 -24.25 -11.62 -57.69
C SER A 75 -24.23 -12.13 -59.13
N ALA A 76 -24.95 -11.44 -60.03
CA ALA A 76 -25.07 -11.82 -61.44
C ALA A 76 -23.69 -11.89 -62.13
N PRO A 77 -23.39 -12.89 -62.97
CA PRO A 77 -22.06 -13.08 -63.55
C PRO A 77 -21.61 -11.84 -64.35
N GLY A 78 -20.53 -11.21 -63.88
CA GLY A 78 -19.85 -10.12 -64.58
C GLY A 78 -18.93 -10.63 -65.70
N PRO A 79 -18.47 -9.75 -66.60
CA PRO A 79 -17.69 -10.14 -67.79
C PRO A 79 -16.28 -10.68 -67.46
N ALA A 80 -15.76 -10.48 -66.24
CA ALA A 80 -14.43 -10.96 -65.82
C ALA A 80 -14.44 -11.48 -64.37
N LEU A 81 -13.93 -12.71 -64.17
CA LEU A 81 -13.91 -13.39 -62.88
C LEU A 81 -12.78 -12.91 -61.95
N TRP A 82 -11.64 -12.49 -62.52
CA TRP A 82 -10.47 -12.05 -61.75
C TRP A 82 -10.71 -10.80 -60.86
N PRO A 83 -11.33 -9.71 -61.34
CA PRO A 83 -11.62 -8.53 -60.51
C PRO A 83 -12.52 -8.86 -59.30
N ALA A 84 -13.47 -9.79 -59.49
CA ALA A 84 -14.35 -10.24 -58.42
C ALA A 84 -13.56 -10.98 -57.32
N VAL A 85 -12.71 -11.93 -57.71
CA VAL A 85 -11.89 -12.70 -56.75
C VAL A 85 -10.91 -11.79 -56.00
N ALA A 86 -10.28 -10.83 -56.68
CA ALA A 86 -9.34 -9.89 -56.08
C ALA A 86 -10.03 -8.99 -55.04
N ASN A 87 -11.20 -8.44 -55.36
CA ASN A 87 -11.95 -7.57 -54.45
C ASN A 87 -12.46 -8.32 -53.21
N ARG A 88 -12.93 -9.57 -53.36
CA ARG A 88 -13.39 -10.38 -52.23
C ARG A 88 -12.24 -10.79 -51.31
N SER A 89 -11.08 -11.12 -51.89
CA SER A 89 -9.86 -11.40 -51.13
C SER A 89 -9.41 -10.19 -50.32
N LEU A 90 -9.39 -8.99 -50.94
CA LEU A 90 -9.05 -7.75 -50.27
C LEU A 90 -10.03 -7.42 -49.14
N SER A 91 -11.31 -7.66 -49.35
CA SER A 91 -12.36 -7.41 -48.35
C SER A 91 -12.25 -8.33 -47.13
N LEU A 92 -11.96 -9.62 -47.34
CA LEU A 92 -11.70 -10.55 -46.25
C LEU A 92 -10.47 -10.12 -45.44
N VAL A 93 -9.39 -9.71 -46.12
CA VAL A 93 -8.20 -9.16 -45.45
C VAL A 93 -8.57 -7.92 -44.63
N THR A 94 -9.31 -6.96 -45.20
CA THR A 94 -9.75 -5.75 -44.50
C THR A 94 -10.61 -6.07 -43.27
N ILE A 95 -11.56 -7.01 -43.37
CA ILE A 95 -12.43 -7.45 -42.27
C ILE A 95 -11.58 -8.00 -41.12
N TRP A 96 -10.68 -8.95 -41.40
CA TRP A 96 -9.89 -9.61 -40.35
C TRP A 96 -8.81 -8.72 -39.77
N VAL A 97 -8.14 -7.89 -40.58
CA VAL A 97 -7.19 -6.88 -40.09
C VAL A 97 -7.90 -5.88 -39.16
N THR A 98 -9.08 -5.39 -39.55
CA THR A 98 -9.86 -4.46 -38.72
C THR A 98 -10.32 -5.13 -37.42
N ALA A 99 -10.83 -6.36 -37.48
CA ALA A 99 -11.23 -7.11 -36.29
C ALA A 99 -10.06 -7.33 -35.32
N ILE A 100 -8.89 -7.73 -35.83
CA ILE A 100 -7.66 -7.90 -35.04
C ILE A 100 -7.24 -6.57 -34.42
N LEU A 101 -7.23 -5.48 -35.19
CA LEU A 101 -6.84 -4.15 -34.71
C LEU A 101 -7.76 -3.67 -33.57
N VAL A 102 -9.08 -3.82 -33.73
CA VAL A 102 -10.06 -3.48 -32.69
C VAL A 102 -9.84 -4.29 -31.42
N ILE A 103 -9.55 -5.59 -31.54
CA ILE A 103 -9.29 -6.46 -30.39
C ILE A 103 -7.96 -6.10 -29.70
N ARG A 104 -6.90 -5.83 -30.46
CA ARG A 104 -5.60 -5.41 -29.92
C ARG A 104 -5.69 -4.07 -29.21
N ASN A 105 -6.37 -3.09 -29.81
CA ASN A 105 -6.57 -1.77 -29.20
C ASN A 105 -7.34 -1.88 -27.87
N LYS A 106 -8.42 -2.67 -27.82
CA LYS A 106 -9.13 -2.95 -26.56
C LYS A 106 -8.24 -3.58 -25.50
N ARG A 107 -7.41 -4.56 -25.87
CA ARG A 107 -6.48 -5.19 -24.91
C ARG A 107 -5.45 -4.21 -24.40
N ALA A 108 -4.94 -3.32 -25.26
CA ALA A 108 -4.00 -2.29 -24.87
C ALA A 108 -4.61 -1.30 -23.88
N ILE A 109 -5.83 -0.81 -24.17
CA ILE A 109 -6.55 0.12 -23.29
C ILE A 109 -6.89 -0.53 -21.95
N LEU A 110 -7.47 -1.75 -21.95
CA LEU A 110 -7.80 -2.47 -20.72
C LEU A 110 -6.54 -2.80 -19.90
N GLY A 111 -5.44 -3.17 -20.58
CA GLY A 111 -4.16 -3.42 -19.93
C GLY A 111 -3.60 -2.17 -19.25
N GLN A 112 -3.67 -1.01 -19.92
CA GLN A 112 -3.27 0.27 -19.32
C GLN A 112 -4.17 0.64 -18.13
N GLN A 113 -5.49 0.47 -18.26
CA GLN A 113 -6.43 0.78 -17.18
C GLN A 113 -6.21 -0.11 -15.95
N GLU A 114 -5.96 -1.41 -16.15
CA GLU A 114 -5.67 -2.32 -15.05
C GLU A 114 -4.37 -1.93 -14.35
N GLN A 115 -3.30 -1.65 -15.11
CA GLN A 115 -2.03 -1.19 -14.54
C GLN A 115 -2.18 0.12 -13.76
N GLU A 116 -2.91 1.09 -14.28
CA GLU A 116 -3.13 2.37 -13.62
C GLU A 116 -3.98 2.22 -12.36
N THR A 117 -4.99 1.34 -12.41
CA THR A 117 -5.85 1.03 -11.25
C THR A 117 -5.04 0.31 -10.17
N GLN A 118 -4.24 -0.70 -10.55
CA GLN A 118 -3.35 -1.40 -9.62
C GLN A 118 -2.33 -0.45 -8.99
N ARG A 119 -1.67 0.40 -9.79
CA ARG A 119 -0.74 1.43 -9.30
C ARG A 119 -1.41 2.37 -8.31
N ARG A 120 -2.63 2.83 -8.62
CA ARG A 120 -3.41 3.71 -7.75
C ARG A 120 -3.81 3.02 -6.44
N LEU A 121 -4.31 1.79 -6.52
CA LEU A 121 -4.74 1.03 -5.34
C LEU A 121 -3.58 0.69 -4.41
N LEU A 122 -2.41 0.32 -4.94
CA LEU A 122 -1.22 0.05 -4.12
C LEU A 122 -0.82 1.29 -3.28
N LEU A 123 -0.86 2.47 -3.90
CA LEU A 123 -0.56 3.74 -3.22
C LEU A 123 -1.68 4.22 -2.28
N GLU A 124 -2.94 3.87 -2.56
CA GLU A 124 -4.09 4.18 -1.70
C GLU A 124 -4.27 3.20 -0.54
N GLN A 125 -3.70 1.99 -0.59
CA GLN A 125 -3.81 0.99 0.48
C GLN A 125 -2.71 1.13 1.55
N LEU A 126 -1.51 1.59 1.17
CA LEU A 126 -0.43 1.81 2.12
C LEU A 126 -0.71 3.07 2.97
N PRO A 127 -0.41 3.07 4.30
CA PRO A 127 -0.36 4.26 5.13
C PRO A 127 0.90 5.06 4.77
N ALA A 128 0.99 5.50 3.52
CA ALA A 128 2.15 6.15 2.96
C ALA A 128 1.76 7.38 2.14
N LEU A 129 2.71 8.32 2.04
CA LEU A 129 2.71 9.44 1.12
C LEU A 129 3.99 9.34 0.28
N LEU A 130 3.86 9.18 -1.03
CA LEU A 130 4.96 9.22 -1.99
C LEU A 130 5.02 10.62 -2.60
N TRP A 131 6.22 11.20 -2.70
CA TRP A 131 6.45 12.44 -3.43
C TRP A 131 7.69 12.36 -4.29
N VAL A 132 7.71 13.17 -5.34
CA VAL A 132 8.90 13.45 -6.16
C VAL A 132 9.07 14.96 -6.18
N ALA A 133 10.30 15.41 -6.00
CA ALA A 133 10.67 16.81 -6.15
C ALA A 133 11.84 16.96 -7.13
N ASP A 134 11.87 18.06 -7.86
CA ASP A 134 12.99 18.39 -8.76
C ASP A 134 14.22 18.90 -7.98
N THR A 135 15.26 19.34 -8.70
CA THR A 135 16.49 19.88 -8.10
C THR A 135 16.28 21.18 -7.30
N ASN A 136 15.16 21.88 -7.52
CA ASN A 136 14.79 23.07 -6.77
C ASN A 136 13.85 22.75 -5.60
N LEU A 137 13.65 21.45 -5.29
CA LEU A 137 12.69 20.95 -4.30
C LEU A 137 11.24 21.37 -4.59
N THR A 138 10.92 21.56 -5.87
CA THR A 138 9.54 21.74 -6.34
C THR A 138 8.89 20.37 -6.48
N ILE A 139 7.75 20.16 -5.83
CA ILE A 139 7.05 18.87 -5.87
C ILE A 139 6.45 18.68 -7.27
N THR A 140 6.91 17.68 -8.01
CA THR A 140 6.41 17.35 -9.37
C THR A 140 5.36 16.25 -9.35
N PHE A 141 5.35 15.44 -8.30
CA PHE A 141 4.39 14.36 -8.12
C PHE A 141 4.14 14.13 -6.63
N VAL A 142 2.88 13.85 -6.28
CA VAL A 142 2.51 13.41 -4.93
C VAL A 142 1.31 12.47 -5.00
N GLN A 143 1.35 11.37 -4.24
CA GLN A 143 0.26 10.41 -4.16
C GLN A 143 0.34 9.62 -2.85
N GLY A 144 -0.80 9.21 -2.31
CA GLY A 144 -0.85 8.32 -1.16
C GLY A 144 -2.08 8.53 -0.29
N ARG A 145 -2.41 7.52 0.52
CA ARG A 145 -3.58 7.55 1.40
C ARG A 145 -3.54 8.68 2.42
N ILE A 146 -2.36 9.01 2.94
CA ILE A 146 -2.18 10.01 4.00
C ILE A 146 -2.47 11.43 3.49
N LEU A 147 -2.38 11.69 2.19
CA LEU A 147 -2.55 13.03 1.62
C LEU A 147 -3.91 13.65 1.99
N SER A 148 -5.00 12.90 1.86
CA SER A 148 -6.35 13.35 2.24
C SER A 148 -6.51 13.49 3.74
N THR A 149 -5.92 12.59 4.54
CA THR A 149 -5.90 12.68 6.01
C THR A 149 -5.18 13.94 6.51
N LEU A 150 -4.15 14.39 5.79
CA LEU A 150 -3.46 15.65 6.05
C LEU A 150 -4.24 16.86 5.51
N GLY A 151 -5.42 16.68 4.93
CA GLY A 151 -6.21 17.75 4.31
C GLY A 151 -5.53 18.38 3.09
N LEU A 152 -4.67 17.63 2.41
CA LEU A 152 -3.96 18.07 1.20
C LEU A 152 -4.60 17.43 -0.03
N SER A 153 -4.47 18.10 -1.18
CA SER A 153 -4.85 17.57 -2.48
C SER A 153 -3.64 17.55 -3.40
N PRO A 154 -3.54 16.59 -4.36
CA PRO A 154 -2.38 16.55 -5.25
C PRO A 154 -2.23 17.85 -6.05
N ALA A 155 -3.35 18.39 -6.53
CA ALA A 155 -3.38 19.63 -7.31
C ALA A 155 -2.92 20.86 -6.52
N GLY A 156 -3.11 20.87 -5.20
CA GLY A 156 -2.65 21.97 -4.34
C GLY A 156 -1.18 21.88 -3.95
N VAL A 157 -0.56 20.70 -4.07
CA VAL A 157 0.82 20.44 -3.62
C VAL A 157 1.79 20.37 -4.80
N VAL A 158 1.36 19.84 -5.96
CA VAL A 158 2.21 19.81 -7.16
C VAL A 158 2.47 21.23 -7.65
N GLY A 159 3.74 21.51 -7.99
CA GLY A 159 4.21 22.82 -8.43
C GLY A 159 4.62 23.75 -7.29
N THR A 160 4.43 23.34 -6.04
CA THR A 160 4.84 24.12 -4.87
C THR A 160 6.23 23.73 -4.43
N THR A 161 6.95 24.67 -3.83
CA THR A 161 8.22 24.36 -3.19
C THR A 161 7.94 23.77 -1.81
N ALA A 162 8.67 22.71 -1.45
CA ALA A 162 8.51 22.00 -0.18
C ALA A 162 8.31 22.90 1.08
N PRO A 163 8.99 24.08 1.24
CA PRO A 163 8.77 24.96 2.38
C PRO A 163 7.38 25.60 2.52
N GLU A 164 6.55 25.69 1.47
CA GLU A 164 5.21 26.30 1.56
C GLU A 164 4.20 25.41 2.31
N TYR A 165 4.36 24.09 2.23
CA TYR A 165 3.45 23.12 2.86
C TYR A 165 4.08 22.35 4.01
N PHE A 166 5.39 22.15 3.99
CA PHE A 166 6.14 21.55 5.08
C PHE A 166 7.03 22.65 5.64
N PRO A 167 6.84 23.12 6.88
CA PRO A 167 7.75 24.10 7.49
C PRO A 167 9.13 23.46 7.65
N LEU A 168 9.91 23.56 6.59
CA LEU A 168 11.26 23.07 6.44
C LEU A 168 12.15 24.26 6.76
N GLU A 169 12.41 24.48 8.05
CA GLU A 169 13.48 25.38 8.43
C GLU A 169 14.78 24.91 7.75
N ALA A 170 15.60 25.85 7.29
CA ALA A 170 16.82 25.53 6.52
C ALA A 170 17.80 24.62 7.28
N THR A 171 17.70 24.59 8.61
CA THR A 171 18.51 23.75 9.52
C THR A 171 17.80 22.45 9.93
N SER A 172 16.53 22.27 9.56
CA SER A 172 15.75 21.11 9.97
C SER A 172 16.28 19.81 9.36
N THR A 173 16.22 18.71 10.10
CA THR A 173 16.60 17.37 9.62
C THR A 173 15.86 16.98 8.33
N PRO A 174 14.55 17.26 8.19
CA PRO A 174 13.85 17.01 6.93
C PRO A 174 14.46 17.77 5.74
N PHE A 175 14.75 19.07 5.87
CA PHE A 175 15.28 19.88 4.77
C PHE A 175 16.69 19.42 4.36
N THR A 176 17.57 19.29 5.34
CA THR A 176 18.95 18.83 5.13
C THR A 176 19.02 17.43 4.53
N THR A 177 18.08 16.54 4.86
CA THR A 177 18.00 15.20 4.24
C THR A 177 17.68 15.27 2.75
N HIS A 178 16.77 16.15 2.33
CA HIS A 178 16.48 16.33 0.90
C HIS A 178 17.68 16.94 0.15
N LEU A 179 18.37 17.91 0.75
CA LEU A 179 19.59 18.46 0.15
C LEU A 179 20.70 17.42 -0.01
N ARG A 180 20.90 16.55 0.99
CA ARG A 180 21.83 15.41 0.89
C ARG A 180 21.44 14.44 -0.23
N ALA A 181 20.14 14.15 -0.37
CA ALA A 181 19.66 13.31 -1.46
C ALA A 181 19.95 13.94 -2.84
N LEU A 182 19.83 15.27 -2.98
CA LEU A 182 20.23 15.96 -4.22
C LEU A 182 21.75 15.91 -4.49
N GLN A 183 22.57 15.63 -3.48
CA GLN A 183 24.01 15.37 -3.60
C GLN A 183 24.32 13.88 -3.84
N GLY A 184 23.30 13.02 -3.88
CA GLY A 184 23.42 11.58 -4.13
C GLY A 184 23.49 10.73 -2.86
N ASP A 185 23.31 11.32 -1.69
CA ASP A 185 23.36 10.65 -0.40
C ASP A 185 21.94 10.45 0.18
N PRO A 186 21.42 9.22 0.20
CA PRO A 186 20.07 8.94 0.69
C PRO A 186 19.96 9.13 2.21
N GLY A 187 18.74 9.32 2.71
CA GLY A 187 18.54 9.51 4.13
C GLY A 187 17.12 9.27 4.60
N SER A 188 16.95 9.26 5.92
CA SER A 188 15.63 9.13 6.55
C SER A 188 15.54 10.04 7.77
N TYR A 189 14.32 10.43 8.11
CA TYR A 189 14.04 11.27 9.27
C TYR A 189 12.64 10.97 9.82
N VAL A 190 12.40 11.39 11.06
CA VAL A 190 11.07 11.41 11.68
C VAL A 190 10.68 12.86 11.91
N ALA A 191 9.48 13.23 11.47
CA ALA A 191 8.95 14.57 11.65
C ALA A 191 7.48 14.51 12.10
N ILE A 192 7.06 15.53 12.83
CA ILE A 192 5.65 15.72 13.18
C ILE A 192 5.05 16.70 12.19
N PHE A 193 3.98 16.30 11.51
CA PHE A 193 3.29 17.12 10.54
C PHE A 193 1.78 16.99 10.72
N LYS A 194 1.09 18.11 10.96
CA LYS A 194 -0.36 18.16 11.28
C LYS A 194 -0.78 17.06 12.27
N GLU A 195 -0.11 17.02 13.42
CA GLU A 195 -0.33 16.06 14.52
C GLU A 195 -0.04 14.57 14.19
N ARG A 196 0.56 14.29 13.03
CA ARG A 196 0.99 12.94 12.64
C ARG A 196 2.50 12.80 12.75
N THR A 197 2.95 11.68 13.30
CA THR A 197 4.36 11.30 13.30
C THR A 197 4.66 10.53 12.02
N LEU A 198 5.42 11.16 11.12
CA LEU A 198 5.77 10.60 9.83
C LEU A 198 7.24 10.18 9.82
N ARG A 199 7.51 8.95 9.38
CA ARG A 199 8.85 8.50 9.04
C ARG A 199 9.07 8.60 7.55
N ALA A 200 9.95 9.50 7.15
CA ALA A 200 10.28 9.76 5.77
C ALA A 200 11.59 9.07 5.37
N TYR A 201 11.61 8.53 4.15
CA TYR A 201 12.80 8.03 3.46
C TYR A 201 12.93 8.83 2.16
N VAL A 202 14.14 9.32 1.87
CA VAL A 202 14.43 10.17 0.71
C VAL A 202 15.63 9.61 -0.03
N GLU A 203 15.46 9.42 -1.34
CA GLU A 203 16.44 8.84 -2.26
C GLU A 203 16.73 9.81 -3.42
N PRO A 204 17.96 9.85 -3.95
CA PRO A 204 18.27 10.56 -5.19
C PRO A 204 17.50 9.99 -6.38
N MET A 205 16.83 10.84 -7.14
CA MET A 205 16.18 10.43 -8.39
C MET A 205 17.13 10.68 -9.57
N ARG A 206 17.57 9.60 -10.22
CA ARG A 206 18.49 9.65 -11.36
C ARG A 206 17.76 9.41 -12.67
N ASN A 207 18.19 10.10 -13.72
CA ASN A 207 17.77 9.79 -15.09
C ASN A 207 18.51 8.51 -15.60
N PRO A 208 18.15 7.97 -16.77
CA PRO A 208 18.82 6.79 -17.34
C PRO A 208 20.32 6.95 -17.60
N VAL A 209 20.85 8.18 -17.59
CA VAL A 209 22.27 8.50 -17.78
C VAL A 209 23.01 8.64 -16.43
N GLY A 210 22.32 8.47 -15.30
CA GLY A 210 22.89 8.51 -13.94
C GLY A 210 22.94 9.89 -13.28
N VAL A 211 22.51 10.94 -13.98
CA VAL A 211 22.47 12.33 -13.47
C VAL A 211 21.31 12.49 -12.50
N ILE A 212 21.56 13.14 -11.36
CA ILE A 212 20.53 13.47 -10.37
C ILE A 212 19.63 14.57 -10.94
N THR A 213 18.33 14.28 -11.00
CA THR A 213 17.29 15.18 -11.53
C THR A 213 16.35 15.70 -10.44
N GLY A 214 16.54 15.25 -9.21
CA GLY A 214 15.67 15.55 -8.10
C GLY A 214 15.80 14.49 -7.01
N CYS A 215 14.78 14.41 -6.16
CA CYS A 215 14.66 13.39 -5.13
C CYS A 215 13.27 12.76 -5.14
N ILE A 216 13.20 11.52 -4.69
CA ILE A 216 11.95 10.78 -4.46
C ILE A 216 11.90 10.39 -3.00
N GLY A 217 10.73 10.47 -2.39
CA GLY A 217 10.60 10.08 -0.99
C GLY A 217 9.25 9.48 -0.65
N ILE A 218 9.24 8.68 0.40
CA ILE A 218 8.05 8.07 0.98
C ILE A 218 7.98 8.38 2.47
N ALA A 219 6.80 8.77 2.95
CA ALA A 219 6.54 9.08 4.35
C ALA A 219 5.47 8.13 4.86
N LEU A 220 5.82 7.33 5.87
CA LEU A 220 4.94 6.37 6.52
C LEU A 220 4.35 7.01 7.77
N ASP A 221 3.03 6.90 7.97
CA ASP A 221 2.40 7.30 9.23
C ASP A 221 2.69 6.24 10.30
N ILE A 222 3.53 6.62 11.26
CA ILE A 222 3.90 5.78 12.42
C ILE A 222 3.26 6.28 13.70
N THR A 223 2.25 7.15 13.63
CA THR A 223 1.60 7.76 14.81
C THR A 223 1.02 6.70 15.74
N GLU A 224 0.21 5.79 15.20
CA GLU A 224 -0.40 4.70 15.98
C GLU A 224 0.68 3.78 16.57
N GLN A 225 1.69 3.43 15.77
CA GLN A 225 2.80 2.62 16.23
C GLN A 225 3.54 3.28 17.40
N LYS A 226 3.83 4.59 17.30
CA LYS A 226 4.51 5.34 18.35
C LYS A 226 3.67 5.45 19.62
N GLN A 227 2.38 5.69 19.49
CA GLN A 227 1.45 5.72 20.64
C GLN A 227 1.40 4.36 21.35
N LEU A 228 1.36 3.26 20.60
CA LEU A 228 1.39 1.91 21.16
C LEU A 228 2.73 1.59 21.84
N GLU A 229 3.85 1.99 21.24
CA GLU A 229 5.19 1.86 21.84
C GLU A 229 5.26 2.61 23.18
N GLU A 230 4.84 3.88 23.22
CA GLU A 230 4.83 4.68 24.44
C GLU A 230 3.89 4.13 25.51
N GLN A 231 2.69 3.67 25.13
CA GLN A 231 1.75 3.08 26.07
C GLN A 231 2.32 1.79 26.67
N ARG A 232 2.97 0.96 25.85
CA ARG A 232 3.65 -0.25 26.32
C ARG A 232 4.76 0.09 27.32
N GLU A 233 5.59 1.08 27.02
CA GLU A 233 6.67 1.51 27.92
C GLU A 233 6.12 2.02 29.26
N ARG A 234 5.06 2.84 29.23
CA ARG A 234 4.37 3.30 30.45
C ARG A 234 3.86 2.14 31.30
N LEU A 235 3.19 1.17 30.69
CA LEU A 235 2.66 -0.01 31.41
C LEU A 235 3.78 -0.88 32.01
N ILE A 236 4.91 -1.03 31.31
CA ILE A 236 6.09 -1.74 31.84
C ILE A 236 6.62 -1.03 33.09
N GLU A 237 6.68 0.29 33.06
CA GLU A 237 7.17 1.09 34.18
C GLU A 237 6.20 1.06 35.37
N GLU A 238 4.90 1.16 35.13
CA GLU A 238 3.86 0.98 36.16
C GLU A 238 3.96 -0.41 36.82
N LEU A 239 4.15 -1.47 36.02
CA LEU A 239 4.32 -2.83 36.54
C LEU A 239 5.58 -2.96 37.40
N ARG A 240 6.71 -2.37 36.97
CA ARG A 240 7.95 -2.35 37.74
C ARG A 240 7.77 -1.64 39.07
N ASN A 241 7.11 -0.49 39.07
CA ASN A 241 6.84 0.28 40.27
C ASN A 241 5.93 -0.48 41.24
N ALA A 242 4.87 -1.13 40.75
CA ALA A 242 4.01 -1.99 41.57
C ALA A 242 4.78 -3.15 42.22
N LEU A 243 5.64 -3.84 41.45
CA LEU A 243 6.49 -4.93 41.98
C LEU A 243 7.46 -4.45 43.06
N THR A 244 7.96 -3.21 42.95
CA THR A 244 8.89 -2.63 43.93
C THR A 244 8.18 -2.36 45.26
N HIS A 245 6.94 -1.88 45.23
CA HIS A 245 6.12 -1.65 46.43
C HIS A 245 5.72 -2.94 47.15
N ILE A 246 5.61 -4.08 46.44
CA ILE A 246 5.36 -5.38 47.09
C ILE A 246 6.59 -5.84 47.89
N LYS A 247 7.82 -5.56 47.41
CA LYS A 247 9.04 -5.92 48.15
C LYS A 247 9.17 -5.16 49.48
N THR A 248 8.76 -3.89 49.54
CA THR A 248 8.82 -3.10 50.78
C THR A 248 7.79 -3.56 51.82
N LEU A 249 6.58 -3.97 51.38
CA LEU A 249 5.56 -4.52 52.27
C LEU A 249 5.91 -5.92 52.81
N ARG A 250 6.67 -6.73 52.06
CA ARG A 250 7.22 -8.02 52.52
C ARG A 250 8.41 -7.88 53.49
N GLY A 251 8.92 -6.66 53.72
CA GLY A 251 10.06 -6.42 54.61
C GLY A 251 9.70 -6.19 56.08
N LEU A 252 8.43 -6.00 56.41
CA LEU A 252 7.98 -5.76 57.78
C LEU A 252 7.69 -7.10 58.48
N LEU A 253 8.69 -7.64 59.16
CA LEU A 253 8.53 -8.84 59.99
C LEU A 253 7.91 -8.44 61.35
N PRO A 254 6.65 -8.83 61.64
CA PRO A 254 6.04 -8.54 62.93
C PRO A 254 6.78 -9.26 64.06
N ILE A 255 7.45 -8.48 64.92
CA ILE A 255 8.23 -8.97 66.06
C ILE A 255 7.52 -8.64 67.38
N CYS A 256 7.44 -9.61 68.30
CA CYS A 256 6.87 -9.40 69.62
C CYS A 256 7.76 -8.44 70.41
N ALA A 257 7.20 -7.33 70.90
CA ALA A 257 7.98 -6.33 71.64
C ALA A 257 8.62 -6.89 72.92
N ALA A 258 7.96 -7.85 73.58
CA ALA A 258 8.38 -8.44 74.86
C ALA A 258 9.40 -9.58 74.69
N CYS A 259 9.11 -10.58 73.85
CA CYS A 259 9.93 -11.81 73.76
C CYS A 259 10.72 -11.95 72.44
N LYS A 260 10.62 -10.96 71.54
CA LYS A 260 11.37 -10.89 70.26
C LYS A 260 11.13 -12.04 69.27
N LYS A 261 10.07 -12.84 69.46
CA LYS A 261 9.61 -13.82 68.46
C LYS A 261 9.07 -13.13 67.21
N ILE A 262 9.26 -13.73 66.04
CA ILE A 262 8.71 -13.26 64.76
C ILE A 262 7.44 -14.08 64.45
N ARG A 263 6.38 -13.40 63.99
CA ARG A 263 5.16 -14.05 63.50
C ARG A 263 5.28 -14.31 62.00
N ASP A 264 5.16 -15.58 61.62
CA ASP A 264 5.20 -16.01 60.22
C ASP A 264 3.88 -15.74 59.46
N ASP A 265 3.86 -16.04 58.16
CA ASP A 265 2.69 -15.89 57.29
C ASP A 265 1.49 -16.78 57.69
N ARG A 266 1.72 -17.80 58.53
CA ARG A 266 0.68 -18.70 59.06
C ARG A 266 0.18 -18.26 60.45
N GLY A 267 0.77 -17.22 61.02
CA GLY A 267 0.41 -16.67 62.32
C GLY A 267 1.12 -17.31 63.52
N TYR A 268 2.07 -18.23 63.32
CA TYR A 268 2.83 -18.85 64.40
C TYR A 268 4.00 -17.97 64.83
N TRP A 269 4.30 -18.01 66.13
CA TRP A 269 5.41 -17.26 66.73
C TRP A 269 6.65 -18.14 66.89
N THR A 270 7.71 -17.79 66.18
CA THR A 270 9.00 -18.50 66.18
C THR A 270 10.12 -17.61 66.72
N GLN A 271 11.20 -18.22 67.23
CA GLN A 271 12.38 -17.43 67.61
C GLN A 271 13.02 -16.77 66.38
N ILE A 272 13.56 -15.57 66.57
CA ILE A 272 14.13 -14.77 65.49
C ILE A 272 15.23 -15.50 64.74
N GLU A 273 16.11 -16.20 65.45
CA GLU A 273 17.24 -16.94 64.88
C GLU A 273 16.73 -18.09 64.01
N GLN A 274 15.73 -18.82 64.48
CA GLN A 274 15.10 -19.90 63.74
C GLN A 274 14.37 -19.39 62.50
N TYR A 275 13.67 -18.28 62.62
CA TYR A 275 12.97 -17.65 61.50
C TYR A 275 13.94 -17.19 60.41
N ILE A 276 15.01 -16.48 60.78
CA ILE A 276 16.01 -15.95 59.84
C ILE A 276 16.80 -17.06 59.17
N ARG A 277 17.18 -18.13 59.89
CA ARG A 277 17.86 -19.30 59.30
C ARG A 277 16.97 -20.04 58.29
N ALA A 278 15.65 -20.06 58.49
CA ALA A 278 14.72 -20.72 57.57
C ALA A 278 14.36 -19.87 56.33
N HIS A 279 14.57 -18.54 56.38
CA HIS A 279 14.12 -17.60 55.35
C HIS A 279 15.24 -16.73 54.75
N SER A 280 16.50 -17.01 55.09
CA SER A 280 17.67 -16.34 54.50
C SER A 280 18.89 -17.27 54.52
N GLU A 281 19.97 -16.85 53.85
CA GLU A 281 21.25 -17.58 53.83
C GLU A 281 22.11 -17.34 55.09
N ALA A 282 21.58 -16.64 56.10
CA ALA A 282 22.34 -16.28 57.29
C ALA A 282 22.48 -17.45 58.28
N GLU A 283 23.71 -17.71 58.74
CA GLU A 283 24.01 -18.61 59.84
C GLU A 283 24.41 -17.83 61.11
N PHE A 284 23.80 -18.19 62.24
CA PHE A 284 24.16 -17.61 63.55
C PHE A 284 25.29 -18.41 64.20
N THR A 285 26.40 -17.72 64.50
CA THR A 285 27.47 -18.20 65.37
C THR A 285 27.27 -17.64 66.78
N HIS A 286 27.79 -18.35 67.78
CA HIS A 286 27.68 -17.90 69.17
C HIS A 286 28.85 -16.99 69.51
N GLY A 287 28.54 -15.81 70.05
CA GLY A 287 29.51 -14.85 70.58
C GLY A 287 28.89 -14.06 71.72
N ILE A 288 29.71 -13.54 72.62
CA ILE A 288 29.27 -12.69 73.73
C ILE A 288 29.83 -11.29 73.49
N CYS A 289 28.97 -10.28 73.47
CA CYS A 289 29.42 -8.90 73.24
C CYS A 289 30.23 -8.38 74.45
N PRO A 290 31.12 -7.38 74.27
CA PRO A 290 31.97 -6.86 75.35
C PRO A 290 31.21 -6.39 76.60
N GLU A 291 30.00 -5.85 76.43
CA GLU A 291 29.15 -5.44 77.56
C GLU A 291 28.67 -6.63 78.38
N CYS A 292 28.23 -7.70 77.72
CA CYS A 292 27.79 -8.92 78.38
C CYS A 292 28.96 -9.65 79.02
N VAL A 293 30.16 -9.63 78.42
CA VAL A 293 31.38 -10.16 79.04
C VAL A 293 31.67 -9.42 80.35
N LYS A 294 31.68 -8.08 80.35
CA LYS A 294 31.89 -7.26 81.56
C LYS A 294 30.89 -7.56 82.67
N LYS A 295 29.65 -7.87 82.31
CA LYS A 295 28.57 -8.14 83.27
C LYS A 295 28.59 -9.55 83.83
N LEU A 296 28.87 -10.55 82.99
CA LEU A 296 28.79 -11.98 83.34
C LEU A 296 30.13 -12.53 83.83
N TYR A 297 31.23 -11.97 83.34
CA TYR A 297 32.61 -12.37 83.63
C TYR A 297 33.49 -11.15 83.90
N PRO A 298 33.18 -10.35 84.93
CA PRO A 298 33.92 -9.13 85.23
C PRO A 298 35.43 -9.38 85.43
N GLU A 299 35.81 -10.53 85.97
CA GLU A 299 37.21 -10.98 86.15
C GLU A 299 37.97 -11.20 84.84
N LEU A 300 37.29 -11.61 83.76
CA LEU A 300 37.87 -11.77 82.43
C LEU A 300 37.95 -10.42 81.68
N SER A 301 37.22 -9.40 82.15
CA SER A 301 37.17 -8.09 81.50
C SER A 301 38.30 -7.14 81.91
N SER A 302 39.06 -7.49 82.96
CA SER A 302 40.18 -6.70 83.52
C SER A 302 41.57 -7.17 83.08
N SER A 303 41.66 -8.24 82.29
CA SER A 303 42.92 -8.80 81.79
C SER A 303 42.98 -8.75 80.27
N SER A 304 43.00 -7.53 79.71
CA SER A 304 43.33 -7.21 78.31
C SER A 304 43.68 -5.73 78.19
#